data_AF-A0A1R1EQT1-F1
#
_entry.id   AF-A0A1R1EQT1-F1
#
_cell.length_a   1.000
_cell.length_b   1.000
_cell.length_c   1.000
_cell.angle_alpha   90.00
_cell.angle_beta   90.00
_cell.angle_gamma   90.00
#
_symmetry.space_group_name_H-M   'P 1'
#
loop_
_entity.id
_entity.type
_entity.pdbx_description
1 polymer ?
#
loop_
_entity_poly.entity_id
_entity_poly.type
_entity_poly.pdbx_seq_one_letter_code
_entity_poly.pdbx_strand_id
1 'polypeptide(L)'
;MKTHAELNSLLVDDYLDLLNIAKQLGDDEWKDAILQALKEEVDANHHLDSKEVRQDLWIQFEGINEQMHDLLMQLKHADSPEEKEQIIEMIWGLKVDRHAITRKLETMSRASAGHQ
;
A
#
# COMPACT_ATOMS: atom_id res chain seq x y z
N MET A 1 15.27 -4.95 -20.07
CA MET A 1 13.87 -4.54 -19.80
C MET A 1 13.22 -5.69 -19.07
N LYS A 2 12.87 -5.51 -17.80
CA LYS A 2 12.05 -6.51 -17.09
C LYS A 2 10.66 -6.49 -17.73
N THR A 3 10.16 -7.65 -18.09
CA THR A 3 8.83 -7.82 -18.68
C THR A 3 7.76 -7.43 -17.66
N HIS A 4 6.56 -7.02 -18.12
CA HIS A 4 5.43 -6.73 -17.22
C HIS A 4 5.12 -7.90 -16.26
N ALA A 5 5.40 -9.14 -16.68
CA ALA A 5 5.29 -10.32 -15.84
C ALA A 5 6.31 -10.35 -14.70
N GLU A 6 7.55 -9.91 -14.93
CA GLU A 6 8.60 -9.84 -13.90
C GLU A 6 8.36 -8.71 -12.91
N LEU A 7 7.79 -7.58 -13.34
CA LEU A 7 7.37 -6.47 -12.47
C LEU A 7 6.20 -6.88 -11.57
N ASN A 8 5.22 -7.58 -12.13
CA ASN A 8 4.07 -8.09 -11.38
C ASN A 8 4.49 -9.15 -10.34
N SER A 9 5.45 -10.03 -10.69
CA SER A 9 5.98 -11.01 -9.74
C SER A 9 6.71 -10.37 -8.55
N LEU A 10 7.44 -9.27 -8.78
CA LEU A 10 8.17 -8.56 -7.70
C LEU A 10 7.21 -7.83 -6.76
N LEU A 11 6.19 -7.17 -7.31
CA LEU A 11 5.13 -6.53 -6.52
C LEU A 11 4.39 -7.55 -5.66
N VAL A 12 4.02 -8.70 -6.22
CA VAL A 12 3.36 -9.77 -5.48
C VAL A 12 4.25 -10.26 -4.33
N ASP A 13 5.55 -10.42 -4.55
CA ASP A 13 6.50 -10.82 -3.50
C ASP A 13 6.59 -9.75 -2.38
N ASP A 14 6.66 -8.46 -2.72
CA ASP A 14 6.70 -7.37 -1.74
C ASP A 14 5.41 -7.28 -0.89
N TYR A 15 4.25 -7.49 -1.52
CA TYR A 15 2.97 -7.54 -0.81
C TYR A 15 2.86 -8.77 0.11
N LEU A 16 3.48 -9.90 -0.25
CA LEU A 16 3.53 -11.09 0.61
C LEU A 16 4.42 -10.87 1.84
N ASP A 17 5.53 -10.14 1.70
CA ASP A 17 6.37 -9.73 2.83
C ASP A 17 5.62 -8.79 3.78
N LEU A 18 4.91 -7.79 3.25
CA LEU A 18 4.07 -6.90 4.05
C LEU A 18 2.94 -7.65 4.76
N LEU A 19 2.32 -8.64 4.10
CA LEU A 19 1.26 -9.46 4.69
C LEU A 19 1.79 -10.28 5.88
N ASN A 20 3.00 -10.84 5.75
CA ASN A 20 3.65 -11.58 6.82
C ASN A 20 3.96 -10.69 8.02
N ILE A 21 4.37 -9.43 7.78
CA ILE A 21 4.62 -8.46 8.84
C ILE A 21 3.30 -8.08 9.54
N ALA A 22 2.23 -7.78 8.79
CA ALA A 22 0.91 -7.48 9.35
C ALA A 22 0.40 -8.63 10.24
N LYS A 23 0.60 -9.87 9.80
CA LYS A 23 0.25 -11.07 10.56
C LYS A 23 1.09 -11.22 11.84
N GLN A 24 2.39 -10.90 11.79
CA GLN A 24 3.26 -10.93 12.98
C GLN A 24 2.89 -9.87 14.02
N LEU A 25 2.39 -8.71 13.58
CA LEU A 25 1.91 -7.65 14.47
C LEU A 25 0.48 -7.88 14.98
N GLY A 26 -0.24 -8.89 14.47
CA GLY A 26 -1.65 -9.14 14.82
C GLY A 26 -2.60 -8.06 14.30
N ASP A 27 -2.17 -7.29 13.29
CA ASP A 27 -2.95 -6.19 12.71
C ASP A 27 -3.82 -6.73 11.57
N ASP A 28 -4.97 -7.29 11.94
CA ASP A 28 -5.93 -7.88 11.00
C ASP A 28 -6.48 -6.88 9.99
N GLU A 29 -6.63 -5.61 10.39
CA GLU A 29 -7.12 -4.53 9.52
C GLU A 29 -6.08 -4.20 8.44
N TRP A 30 -4.79 -4.18 8.81
CA TRP A 30 -3.72 -4.02 7.84
C TRP A 30 -3.56 -5.23 6.91
N LYS A 31 -3.74 -6.45 7.43
CA LYS A 31 -3.73 -7.69 6.63
C LYS A 31 -4.85 -7.68 5.58
N ASP A 32 -6.06 -7.31 5.95
CA ASP A 32 -7.20 -7.28 5.02
C ASP A 32 -7.04 -6.18 3.96
N ALA A 33 -6.44 -5.03 4.30
CA ALA A 33 -6.12 -3.98 3.34
C ALA A 33 -5.10 -4.44 2.28
N ILE A 34 -4.09 -5.21 2.67
CA ILE A 34 -3.10 -5.79 1.75
C ILE A 34 -3.75 -6.79 0.79
N LEU A 35 -4.63 -7.64 1.30
CA LEU A 35 -5.34 -8.63 0.47
C LEU A 35 -6.29 -7.97 -0.54
N GLN A 36 -6.95 -6.88 -0.13
CA GLN A 36 -7.83 -6.11 -1.01
C GLN A 36 -7.03 -5.43 -2.14
N ALA A 37 -5.89 -4.84 -1.83
CA ALA A 37 -4.96 -4.24 -2.78
C ALA A 37 -4.49 -5.25 -3.85
N LEU A 38 -4.07 -6.44 -3.42
CA LEU A 38 -3.67 -7.54 -4.30
C LEU A 38 -4.78 -7.97 -5.27
N LYS A 39 -6.03 -7.98 -4.80
CA LYS A 39 -7.19 -8.36 -5.60
C LYS A 39 -7.53 -7.29 -6.64
N GLU A 40 -7.44 -6.01 -6.26
CA GLU A 40 -7.74 -4.90 -7.15
C GLU A 40 -6.71 -4.72 -8.27
N GLU A 41 -5.43 -5.03 -8.03
CA GLU A 41 -4.40 -5.05 -9.09
C GLU A 41 -4.69 -6.12 -10.15
N VAL A 42 -5.24 -7.27 -9.74
CA VAL A 42 -5.66 -8.32 -10.68
C VAL A 42 -6.87 -7.87 -11.52
N ASP A 43 -7.80 -7.12 -10.93
CA ASP A 43 -9.03 -6.64 -11.60
C ASP A 43 -8.82 -5.34 -12.42
N ALA A 44 -7.86 -4.47 -12.06
CA ALA A 44 -7.63 -3.16 -12.68
C ALA A 44 -7.11 -3.20 -14.13
N ASN A 45 -6.82 -4.39 -14.67
CA ASN A 45 -6.36 -4.54 -16.04
C ASN A 45 -7.47 -4.26 -17.11
N HIS A 46 -8.70 -3.90 -16.72
CA HIS A 46 -9.87 -3.92 -17.61
C HIS A 46 -10.55 -2.58 -18.03
N HIS A 47 -10.26 -1.39 -17.47
CA HIS A 47 -10.95 -0.14 -17.87
C HIS A 47 -10.06 1.12 -17.90
N LEU A 48 -10.21 2.00 -18.91
CA LEU A 48 -9.19 2.97 -19.37
C LEU A 48 -9.33 4.45 -18.89
N ASP A 49 -10.51 5.03 -18.69
CA ASP A 49 -10.62 6.46 -18.29
C ASP A 49 -10.58 6.69 -16.77
N SER A 50 -11.04 5.71 -15.99
CA SER A 50 -10.77 5.67 -14.55
C SER A 50 -9.37 5.18 -14.22
N LYS A 51 -8.57 4.80 -15.23
CA LYS A 51 -7.26 4.17 -15.07
C LYS A 51 -6.20 5.17 -14.67
N GLU A 52 -6.13 6.35 -15.29
CA GLU A 52 -5.09 7.34 -14.99
C GLU A 52 -5.20 7.86 -13.56
N VAL A 53 -6.40 8.28 -13.14
CA VAL A 53 -6.62 8.75 -11.75
C VAL A 53 -6.41 7.62 -10.74
N ARG A 54 -6.80 6.38 -11.08
CA ARG A 54 -6.55 5.21 -10.22
C ARG A 54 -5.05 4.89 -10.16
N GLN A 55 -4.35 5.00 -11.27
CA GLN A 55 -2.92 4.77 -11.39
C GLN A 55 -2.14 5.83 -10.61
N ASP A 56 -2.54 7.10 -10.65
CA ASP A 56 -1.96 8.15 -9.82
C ASP A 56 -2.16 7.91 -8.32
N LEU A 57 -3.33 7.40 -7.93
CA LEU A 57 -3.58 7.01 -6.53
C LEU A 57 -2.75 5.79 -6.13
N TRP A 58 -2.55 4.84 -7.03
CA TRP A 58 -1.65 3.70 -6.81
C TRP A 58 -0.20 4.13 -6.66
N ILE A 59 0.31 5.01 -7.54
CA ILE A 59 1.69 5.54 -7.43
C ILE A 59 1.88 6.26 -6.08
N GLN A 60 0.88 7.02 -5.63
CA GLN A 60 0.93 7.65 -4.32
C GLN A 60 0.88 6.63 -3.17
N PHE A 61 0.08 5.57 -3.31
CA PHE A 61 0.02 4.48 -2.34
C PHE A 61 1.35 3.73 -2.23
N GLU A 62 1.97 3.39 -3.37
CA GLU A 62 3.29 2.77 -3.44
C GLU A 62 4.35 3.66 -2.80
N GLY A 63 4.36 4.96 -3.13
CA GLY A 63 5.28 5.93 -2.53
C GLY A 63 5.17 6.01 -1.01
N ILE A 64 3.93 6.00 -0.47
CA ILE A 64 3.73 5.96 0.98
C ILE A 64 4.26 4.65 1.58
N ASN A 65 4.06 3.52 0.92
CA ASN A 65 4.56 2.23 1.41
C ASN A 65 6.08 2.15 1.41
N GLU A 66 6.75 2.67 0.38
CA GLU A 66 8.21 2.79 0.35
C GLU A 66 8.70 3.67 1.52
N GLN A 67 8.08 4.83 1.75
CA GLN A 67 8.42 5.70 2.86
C GLN A 67 8.21 5.03 4.23
N MET A 68 7.12 4.28 4.39
CA MET A 68 6.87 3.49 5.60
C MET A 68 7.94 2.40 5.79
N HIS A 69 8.35 1.73 4.71
CA HIS A 69 9.41 0.72 4.75
C HIS A 69 10.74 1.33 5.22
N ASP A 70 11.12 2.46 4.64
CA ASP A 70 12.35 3.18 5.02
C ASP A 70 12.32 3.66 6.47
N LEU A 71 11.18 4.15 6.95
CA LEU A 71 11.02 4.54 8.35
C LEU A 71 11.09 3.33 9.28
N LEU A 72 10.51 2.19 8.91
CA LEU A 72 10.64 0.96 9.69
C LEU A 72 12.08 0.44 9.72
N MET A 73 12.81 0.58 8.62
CA MET A 73 14.24 0.26 8.57
C MET A 73 15.03 1.19 9.49
N GLN A 74 14.75 2.50 9.48
CA GLN A 74 15.34 3.46 10.41
C GLN A 74 15.00 3.13 11.86
N LEU A 75 13.74 2.75 12.15
CA LEU A 75 13.31 2.38 13.50
C LEU A 75 14.10 1.20 14.08
N LYS A 76 14.45 0.23 13.22
CA LYS A 76 15.26 -0.94 13.60
C LYS A 76 16.71 -0.59 13.94
N HIS A 77 17.24 0.48 13.34
CA HIS A 77 18.62 0.94 13.55
C HIS A 77 18.73 2.12 14.51
N ALA A 78 17.60 2.71 14.93
CA ALA A 78 17.59 3.80 15.89
C ALA A 78 18.06 3.32 17.27
N ASP A 79 18.99 4.06 17.87
CA ASP A 79 19.56 3.75 19.18
C ASP A 79 18.88 4.55 20.30
N SER A 80 18.34 5.73 19.99
CA SER A 80 17.73 6.61 20.98
C SER A 80 16.20 6.45 21.05
N PRO A 81 15.61 6.50 22.26
CA PRO A 81 14.16 6.44 22.42
C PRO A 81 13.43 7.63 21.79
N GLU A 82 14.05 8.82 21.77
CA GLU A 82 13.50 10.02 21.13
C GLU A 82 13.43 9.87 19.60
N GLU A 83 14.47 9.33 18.97
CA GLU A 83 14.48 9.05 17.52
C GLU A 83 13.45 7.97 17.15
N LYS A 84 13.29 6.93 17.99
CA LYS A 84 12.25 5.92 17.81
C LYS A 84 10.85 6.53 17.88
N GLU A 85 10.61 7.41 18.84
CA GLU A 85 9.32 8.07 19.01
C GLU A 85 8.98 8.97 17.81
N GLN A 86 9.95 9.74 17.31
CA GLN A 86 9.80 10.54 16.10
C GLN A 86 9.49 9.68 14.87
N ILE A 87 10.19 8.56 14.70
CA ILE A 87 9.95 7.64 13.58
C ILE A 87 8.55 7.01 13.68
N ILE A 88 8.12 6.64 14.87
CA ILE A 88 6.76 6.12 15.10
C ILE A 88 5.71 7.17 14.75
N GLU A 89 5.91 8.43 15.15
CA GLU A 89 4.99 9.54 14.81
C GLU A 89 4.89 9.75 13.30
N MET A 90 6.03 9.71 12.58
CA MET A 90 6.05 9.80 11.12
C MET A 90 5.31 8.62 10.45
N ILE A 91 5.51 7.39 10.96
CA ILE A 91 4.78 6.21 10.50
C ILE A 91 3.26 6.38 10.72
N TRP A 92 2.84 6.97 11.83
CA TRP A 92 1.43 7.27 12.09
C TRP A 92 0.84 8.25 11.07
N GLY A 93 1.57 9.32 10.74
CA GLY A 93 1.16 10.25 9.68
C GLY A 93 0.96 9.55 8.34
N LEU A 94 1.94 8.74 7.93
CA LEU A 94 1.85 7.96 6.69
C LEU A 94 0.70 6.95 6.69
N LYS A 95 0.37 6.34 7.83
CA LYS A 95 -0.82 5.47 7.95
C LYS A 95 -2.11 6.22 7.67
N VAL A 96 -2.25 7.47 8.14
CA VAL A 96 -3.42 8.31 7.89
C VAL A 96 -3.53 8.63 6.40
N ASP A 97 -2.42 9.04 5.78
CA ASP A 97 -2.39 9.35 4.35
C ASP A 97 -2.69 8.12 3.49
N ARG A 98 -2.11 6.97 3.84
CA ARG A 98 -2.40 5.68 3.19
C ARG A 98 -3.89 5.35 3.25
N HIS A 99 -4.50 5.50 4.43
CA HIS A 99 -5.93 5.23 4.62
C HIS A 99 -6.81 6.16 3.76
N ALA A 100 -6.44 7.43 3.64
CA ALA A 100 -7.14 8.38 2.78
C ALA A 100 -7.08 7.98 1.30
N ILE A 101 -5.93 7.48 0.82
CA ILE A 101 -5.78 6.98 -0.55
C ILE A 101 -6.60 5.70 -0.77
N THR A 102 -6.54 4.74 0.16
CA THR A 102 -7.34 3.51 0.08
C THR A 102 -8.83 3.83 -0.02
N ARG A 103 -9.36 4.76 0.79
CA ARG A 103 -10.77 5.17 0.67
C ARG A 103 -11.13 5.77 -0.70
N LYS A 104 -10.21 6.54 -1.31
CA LYS A 104 -10.41 7.10 -2.65
C LYS A 104 -10.45 5.99 -3.70
N LEU A 105 -9.53 5.02 -3.61
CA LEU A 105 -9.50 3.83 -4.47
C LEU A 105 -10.80 3.01 -4.34
N GLU A 106 -11.25 2.72 -3.11
CA GLU A 106 -12.50 1.99 -2.85
C GLU A 106 -13.74 2.72 -3.41
N THR A 107 -13.78 4.04 -3.25
CA THR A 107 -14.90 4.86 -3.74
C THR A 107 -14.96 4.84 -5.28
N MET A 108 -13.80 4.89 -5.94
CA MET A 108 -13.71 4.77 -7.40
C MET A 108 -14.03 3.36 -7.89
N SER A 109 -13.65 2.33 -7.13
CA SER A 109 -13.99 0.93 -7.39
C SER A 109 -15.51 0.70 -7.32
N ARG A 110 -16.19 1.27 -6.32
CA ARG A 110 -17.66 1.22 -6.18
C ARG A 110 -18.39 2.05 -7.23
N ALA A 111 -17.86 3.21 -7.62
CA ALA A 111 -18.46 4.07 -8.62
C ALA A 111 -18.47 3.43 -10.03
N SER A 112 -17.46 2.61 -10.37
CA SER A 112 -17.47 1.84 -11.62
C SER A 112 -18.42 0.65 -11.60
N ALA A 113 -18.76 0.12 -10.41
CA ALA A 113 -19.69 -1.00 -10.25
C ALA A 113 -21.18 -0.58 -10.32
N GLY A 114 -21.50 0.71 -10.16
CA GLY A 114 -22.87 1.25 -10.16
C GLY A 114 -23.41 1.68 -11.54
N HIS A 115 -22.65 1.49 -12.62
CA HIS A 115 -23.05 1.85 -14.00
C HIS A 115 -23.33 0.63 -14.90
N GLN A 116 -23.71 -0.51 -14.32
CA GLN A 116 -24.17 -1.69 -15.07
C GLN A 116 -25.70 -1.80 -15.08
#